data_AF-A0A959GAP7-F1
#
_entry.id   AF-A0A959GAP7-F1
#
_cell.length_a   1.000
_cell.length_b   1.000
_cell.length_c   1.000
_cell.angle_alpha   90.00
_cell.angle_beta   90.00
_cell.angle_gamma   90.00
#
_symmetry.space_group_name_H-M   'P 1'
#
loop_
_entity.id
_entity.type
_entity.pdbx_description
1 polymer ?
#
loop_
_entity_poly.entity_id
_entity_poly.type
_entity_poly.pdbx_seq_one_letter_code
_entity_poly.pdbx_strand_id
1 'polypeptide(L)'
;MKDQRNEYGNHSFTPSFLRSLSPGYWGLGLLFILCIAGLGYLPGQSDFAWIAGFHTAAFLLYLLIYRKADNQAALYFFLGVALLARLILVGAFPQLSDDIYRFVWDGRLINEGINPFAHLPSYYLEEGNQVPGLAPE
;
A
#
# COMPACT_ATOMS: atom_id res chain seq x y z
N MET A 1 -6.42 46.81 -41.25
CA MET A 1 -7.00 45.80 -40.34
C MET A 1 -6.05 44.62 -40.29
N LYS A 2 -5.20 44.52 -39.26
CA LYS A 2 -4.32 43.35 -39.05
C LYS A 2 -5.02 42.37 -38.12
N ASP A 3 -5.07 41.14 -38.56
CA ASP A 3 -5.75 39.97 -37.99
C ASP A 3 -5.23 39.64 -36.59
N GLN A 4 -6.12 39.56 -35.60
CA GLN A 4 -5.82 39.25 -34.17
C GLN A 4 -6.12 37.79 -33.80
N ARG A 5 -5.96 36.83 -34.72
CA ARG A 5 -6.44 35.45 -34.51
C ARG A 5 -5.46 34.43 -33.96
N ASN A 6 -4.23 34.79 -33.58
CA ASN A 6 -3.18 33.81 -33.26
C ASN A 6 -2.53 33.97 -31.87
N GLU A 7 -3.31 34.24 -30.82
CA GLU A 7 -2.80 34.26 -29.43
C GLU A 7 -3.35 33.14 -28.52
N TYR A 8 -3.81 32.03 -29.08
CA TYR A 8 -4.02 30.81 -28.30
C TYR A 8 -2.69 30.05 -28.19
N GLY A 9 -1.75 30.65 -27.46
CA GLY A 9 -0.52 30.00 -27.05
C GLY A 9 -0.85 28.75 -26.23
N ASN A 10 -0.23 27.64 -26.58
CA ASN A 10 -0.29 26.37 -25.85
C ASN A 10 0.02 26.58 -24.36
N HIS A 11 -1.00 26.81 -23.54
CA HIS A 11 -0.88 26.70 -22.10
C HIS A 11 -0.82 25.21 -21.77
N SER A 12 0.36 24.62 -21.91
CA SER A 12 0.66 23.33 -21.31
C SER A 12 0.33 23.43 -19.83
N PHE A 13 -0.72 22.73 -19.39
CA PHE A 13 -1.24 22.71 -18.01
C PHE A 13 -0.30 21.92 -17.10
N THR A 14 0.97 22.29 -17.09
CA THR A 14 1.95 21.79 -16.12
C THR A 14 2.06 22.85 -15.04
N PRO A 15 1.61 22.59 -13.80
CA PRO A 15 1.86 23.48 -12.68
C PRO A 15 3.34 23.91 -12.69
N SER A 16 3.59 25.22 -12.59
CA SER A 16 4.94 25.80 -12.69
C SER A 16 5.93 25.18 -11.70
N PHE A 17 5.44 24.67 -10.57
CA PHE A 17 6.25 23.99 -9.55
C PHE A 17 6.77 22.61 -9.99
N LEU A 18 6.11 21.91 -10.92
CA LEU A 18 6.60 20.61 -11.39
C LEU A 18 7.83 20.74 -12.29
N ARG A 19 8.01 21.90 -12.93
CA ARG A 19 9.16 22.18 -13.81
C ARG A 19 10.45 22.43 -13.04
N SER A 20 10.39 22.74 -11.75
CA SER A 20 11.57 22.91 -10.91
C SER A 20 12.09 21.60 -10.31
N LEU A 21 11.40 20.48 -10.54
CA LEU A 21 11.80 19.17 -10.01
C LEU A 21 12.99 18.61 -10.79
N SER A 22 13.99 18.12 -10.05
CA SER A 22 15.10 17.38 -10.63
C SER A 22 14.59 16.11 -11.32
N PRO A 23 15.07 15.77 -12.54
CA PRO A 23 14.71 14.50 -13.20
C PRO A 23 14.95 13.26 -12.34
N GLY A 24 15.94 13.31 -11.43
CA GLY A 24 16.24 12.20 -10.52
C GLY A 24 15.12 11.90 -9.52
N TYR A 25 14.24 12.85 -9.21
CA TYR A 25 13.14 12.64 -8.25
C TYR A 25 12.09 11.66 -8.78
N TRP A 26 11.82 11.68 -10.08
CA TRP A 26 10.89 10.76 -10.73
C TRP A 26 11.38 9.31 -10.65
N GLY A 27 12.66 9.08 -10.92
CA GLY A 27 13.27 7.75 -10.81
C GLY A 27 13.24 7.22 -9.38
N LEU A 28 13.56 8.06 -8.40
CA LEU A 28 13.49 7.69 -6.98
C LEU A 28 12.06 7.40 -6.52
N GLY A 29 11.11 8.24 -6.94
CA GLY A 29 9.70 8.04 -6.61
C GLY A 29 9.13 6.75 -7.21
N LEU A 30 9.43 6.48 -8.49
CA LEU A 30 9.03 5.25 -9.15
C LEU A 30 9.63 4.02 -8.47
N LEU A 31 10.94 4.04 -8.19
CA LEU A 31 11.60 2.91 -7.53
C LEU A 31 11.04 2.67 -6.12
N PHE A 32 10.78 3.73 -5.36
CA PHE A 32 10.14 3.61 -4.05
C PHE A 32 8.75 2.98 -4.16
N ILE A 33 7.93 3.43 -5.10
CA ILE A 33 6.59 2.84 -5.37
C ILE A 33 6.73 1.36 -5.73
N LEU A 34 7.67 0.99 -6.59
CA LEU A 34 7.88 -0.41 -6.99
C LEU A 34 8.31 -1.27 -5.81
N CYS A 35 9.17 -0.78 -4.90
CA CYS A 35 9.51 -1.51 -3.68
C CYS A 35 8.31 -1.69 -2.75
N ILE A 36 7.48 -0.66 -2.58
CA ILE A 36 6.27 -0.72 -1.74
C ILE A 36 5.22 -1.66 -2.35
N ALA A 37 4.98 -1.57 -3.65
CA ALA A 37 4.08 -2.47 -4.36
C ALA A 37 4.60 -3.92 -4.32
N GLY A 38 5.90 -4.12 -4.55
CA GLY A 38 6.55 -5.43 -4.43
C GLY A 38 6.34 -6.05 -3.06
N LEU A 39 6.55 -5.27 -1.99
CA LEU A 39 6.32 -5.72 -0.61
C LEU A 39 4.87 -6.12 -0.33
N GLY A 40 3.89 -5.43 -0.94
CA GLY A 40 2.47 -5.67 -0.71
C GLY A 40 1.86 -6.81 -1.54
N TYR A 41 2.42 -7.12 -2.72
CA TYR A 41 1.80 -8.02 -3.70
C TYR A 41 2.57 -9.30 -4.00
N LEU A 42 3.88 -9.35 -3.73
CA LEU A 42 4.72 -10.49 -4.13
C LEU A 42 4.99 -11.50 -3.01
N PRO A 43 5.47 -11.11 -1.82
CA PRO A 43 5.82 -12.07 -0.78
C PRO A 43 4.59 -12.58 -0.02
N GLY A 44 4.57 -13.89 0.23
CA GLY A 44 3.76 -14.46 1.31
C GLY A 44 4.39 -14.23 2.68
N GLN A 45 3.63 -14.46 3.75
CA GLN A 45 4.08 -14.24 5.14
C GLN A 45 5.41 -14.96 5.46
N SER A 46 5.61 -16.16 4.93
CA SER A 46 6.80 -16.99 5.17
C SER A 46 8.04 -16.56 4.38
N ASP A 47 7.91 -15.64 3.42
CA ASP A 47 8.98 -15.24 2.50
C ASP A 47 9.91 -14.17 3.11
N PHE A 48 10.56 -14.52 4.23
CA PHE A 48 11.38 -13.60 5.02
C PHE A 48 12.39 -12.80 4.17
N ALA A 49 13.10 -13.47 3.25
CA ALA A 49 14.13 -12.82 2.44
C ALA A 49 13.55 -11.74 1.52
N TRP A 50 12.37 -11.98 0.93
CA TRP A 50 11.68 -11.01 0.09
C TRP A 50 11.13 -9.85 0.90
N ILE A 51 10.50 -10.13 2.04
CA ILE A 51 9.99 -9.12 2.98
C ILE A 51 11.15 -8.22 3.44
N ALA A 52 12.22 -8.81 3.96
CA ALA A 52 13.39 -8.08 4.43
C ALA A 52 14.06 -7.28 3.31
N GLY A 53 14.17 -7.87 2.11
CA GLY A 53 14.75 -7.23 0.93
C GLY A 53 13.98 -5.98 0.50
N PHE A 54 12.67 -6.12 0.22
CA PHE A 54 11.85 -4.99 -0.19
C PHE A 54 11.73 -3.93 0.91
N HIS A 55 11.54 -4.33 2.17
CA HIS A 55 11.47 -3.40 3.29
C HIS A 55 12.77 -2.61 3.46
N THR A 56 13.92 -3.29 3.42
CA THR A 56 15.23 -2.62 3.54
C THR A 56 15.47 -1.68 2.36
N ALA A 57 15.16 -2.10 1.14
CA ALA A 57 15.27 -1.25 -0.04
C ALA A 57 14.39 0.00 0.06
N ALA A 58 13.12 -0.15 0.43
CA ALA A 58 12.20 0.96 0.64
C ALA A 58 12.69 1.90 1.75
N PHE A 59 13.22 1.37 2.85
CA PHE A 59 13.77 2.17 3.95
C PHE A 59 15.00 2.98 3.53
N LEU A 60 15.94 2.40 2.80
CA LEU A 60 17.11 3.12 2.29
C LEU A 60 16.71 4.20 1.27
N LEU A 61 15.73 3.91 0.41
CA LEU A 61 15.16 4.90 -0.50
C LEU A 61 14.48 6.05 0.25
N TYR A 62 13.74 5.75 1.31
CA TYR A 62 13.16 6.77 2.19
C TYR A 62 14.25 7.67 2.78
N LEU A 63 15.34 7.12 3.30
CA LEU A 63 16.45 7.92 3.83
C LEU A 63 17.08 8.81 2.75
N LEU A 64 17.29 8.27 1.54
CA LEU A 64 17.80 9.04 0.42
C LEU A 64 16.86 10.18 0.02
N ILE A 65 15.55 9.90 -0.08
CA ILE A 65 14.51 10.87 -0.39
C ILE A 65 14.48 11.96 0.68
N TYR A 66 14.50 11.60 1.96
CA TYR A 66 14.55 12.54 3.08
C TYR A 66 15.73 13.51 2.96
N ARG A 67 16.92 13.03 2.58
CA ARG A 67 18.10 13.89 2.38
C ARG A 67 18.01 14.75 1.13
N LYS A 68 17.24 14.36 0.11
CA LYS A 68 17.09 15.07 -1.16
C LYS A 68 15.88 16.00 -1.22
N ALA A 69 14.92 15.87 -0.29
CA ALA A 69 13.77 16.74 -0.18
C ALA A 69 14.19 18.09 0.45
N ASP A 70 15.02 18.84 -0.28
CA ASP A 70 15.71 20.06 0.17
C ASP A 70 14.89 21.34 -0.02
N ASN A 71 13.78 21.26 -0.75
CA ASN A 71 12.91 22.38 -1.02
C ASN A 71 11.43 21.97 -0.99
N GLN A 72 10.55 22.97 -0.89
CA GLN A 72 9.12 22.77 -0.73
C GLN A 72 8.47 22.04 -1.92
N ALA A 73 8.95 22.27 -3.15
CA ALA A 73 8.45 21.55 -4.32
C ALA A 73 8.80 20.06 -4.28
N ALA A 74 10.04 19.72 -3.91
CA ALA A 74 10.49 18.35 -3.71
C ALA A 74 9.72 17.66 -2.59
N LEU A 75 9.50 18.34 -1.47
CA LEU A 75 8.70 17.82 -0.35
C LEU A 75 7.28 17.46 -0.79
N TYR A 76 6.54 18.38 -1.42
CA TYR A 76 5.18 18.10 -1.89
C TYR A 76 5.13 17.01 -2.95
N PHE A 77 6.13 16.95 -3.84
CA PHE A 77 6.24 15.86 -4.80
C PHE A 77 6.36 14.51 -4.10
N PHE A 78 7.30 14.36 -3.15
CA PHE A 78 7.49 13.09 -2.45
C PHE A 78 6.34 12.73 -1.50
N LEU A 79 5.61 13.72 -0.95
CA LEU A 79 4.35 13.47 -0.25
C LEU A 79 3.29 12.89 -1.20
N GLY A 80 3.20 13.40 -2.44
CA GLY A 80 2.35 12.82 -3.48
C GLY A 80 2.74 11.38 -3.84
N VAL A 81 4.04 11.10 -3.96
CA VAL A 81 4.58 9.74 -4.16
C VAL A 81 4.20 8.83 -2.98
N ALA A 82 4.36 9.29 -1.73
CA ALA A 82 4.03 8.52 -0.54
C ALA A 82 2.51 8.22 -0.47
N LEU A 83 1.66 9.20 -0.80
CA LEU A 83 0.23 9.01 -0.88
C LEU A 83 -0.13 7.97 -1.97
N LEU A 84 0.45 8.09 -3.16
CA LEU A 84 0.22 7.13 -4.24
C LEU A 84 0.65 5.71 -3.86
N ALA A 85 1.84 5.57 -3.26
CA ALA A 85 2.32 4.29 -2.73
C ALA A 85 1.34 3.70 -1.71
N ARG A 86 0.72 4.53 -0.85
CA ARG A 86 -0.29 4.09 0.12
C ARG A 86 -1.59 3.66 -0.55
N LEU A 87 -2.05 4.40 -1.57
CA LEU A 87 -3.26 4.08 -2.31
C LEU A 87 -3.14 2.76 -3.08
N ILE A 88 -1.96 2.46 -3.63
CA ILE A 88 -1.69 1.18 -4.28
C ILE A 88 -1.94 0.02 -3.31
N LEU A 89 -1.52 0.13 -2.05
CA LEU A 89 -1.71 -0.91 -1.05
C LEU A 89 -3.18 -1.12 -0.60
N VAL A 90 -4.09 -0.20 -0.91
CA VAL A 90 -5.52 -0.38 -0.57
C VAL A 90 -6.12 -1.59 -1.27
N GLY A 91 -5.65 -1.90 -2.48
CA GLY A 91 -6.06 -3.09 -3.22
C GLY A 91 -5.22 -4.34 -2.91
N ALA A 92 -4.26 -4.27 -1.99
CA ALA A 92 -3.42 -5.41 -1.64
C ALA A 92 -4.12 -6.28 -0.60
N PHE A 93 -4.14 -7.60 -0.84
CA PHE A 93 -4.52 -8.53 0.22
C PHE A 93 -3.44 -8.51 1.32
N PRO A 94 -3.78 -8.52 2.62
CA PRO A 94 -2.78 -8.36 3.68
C PRO A 94 -2.00 -9.67 3.92
N GLN A 95 -1.16 -10.05 2.95
CA GLN A 95 -0.39 -11.31 2.94
C GLN A 95 0.71 -11.40 4.00
N LEU A 96 1.03 -10.30 4.68
CA LEU A 96 2.10 -10.25 5.69
C LEU A 96 1.65 -10.75 7.08
N SER A 97 0.37 -11.09 7.26
CA SER A 97 -0.10 -11.70 8.50
C SER A 97 -1.29 -12.62 8.27
N ASP A 98 -1.22 -13.82 8.87
CA ASP A 98 -2.30 -14.80 8.87
C ASP A 98 -3.40 -14.51 9.92
N ASP A 99 -3.20 -13.49 10.78
CA ASP A 99 -4.17 -13.10 11.82
C ASP A 99 -5.55 -12.70 11.26
N ILE A 100 -5.64 -12.41 9.96
CA ILE A 100 -6.91 -12.16 9.27
C ILE A 100 -7.88 -13.32 9.45
N TYR A 101 -7.41 -14.56 9.30
CA TYR A 101 -8.26 -15.74 9.42
C TYR A 101 -8.80 -15.88 10.84
N ARG A 102 -7.98 -15.54 11.84
CA ARG A 102 -8.42 -15.49 13.23
C ARG A 102 -9.46 -14.40 13.46
N PHE A 103 -9.30 -13.21 12.89
CA PHE A 103 -10.31 -12.16 13.03
C PHE A 103 -11.64 -12.51 12.36
N VAL A 104 -11.61 -13.18 11.21
CA VAL A 104 -12.83 -13.68 10.56
C VAL A 104 -13.49 -14.76 11.42
N TRP A 105 -12.69 -15.66 11.99
CA TRP A 105 -13.15 -16.69 12.92
C TRP A 105 -13.82 -16.08 14.16
N ASP A 106 -13.12 -15.18 14.85
CA ASP A 106 -13.60 -14.50 16.05
C ASP A 106 -14.90 -13.72 15.75
N GLY A 107 -14.96 -13.04 14.61
CA GLY A 107 -16.14 -12.29 14.18
C GLY A 107 -17.37 -13.18 13.98
N ARG A 108 -17.20 -14.37 13.42
CA ARG A 108 -18.29 -15.35 13.23
C ARG A 108 -18.80 -15.89 14.56
N LEU A 109 -17.91 -16.24 15.49
CA LEU A 109 -18.31 -16.68 16.83
C LEU A 109 -19.05 -15.58 17.60
N ILE A 110 -18.56 -14.34 17.53
CA ILE A 110 -19.22 -13.19 18.18
C ILE A 110 -20.62 -12.95 17.60
N ASN A 111 -20.80 -13.11 16.28
CA ASN A 111 -22.11 -12.96 15.64
C ASN A 111 -23.15 -13.97 16.15
N GLU A 112 -22.69 -15.13 16.61
CA GLU A 112 -23.52 -16.17 17.25
C GLU A 112 -23.59 -16.03 18.79
N GLY A 113 -23.05 -14.95 19.36
CA GLY A 113 -23.03 -14.70 20.80
C GLY A 113 -22.04 -15.57 21.58
N ILE A 114 -21.09 -16.19 20.89
CA ILE A 114 -20.10 -17.10 21.47
C ILE A 114 -18.80 -16.34 21.73
N ASN A 115 -18.22 -16.52 22.92
CA ASN A 115 -16.88 -16.00 23.21
C ASN A 115 -15.84 -16.75 22.37
N PRO A 116 -15.04 -16.07 21.51
CA PRO A 116 -14.05 -16.73 20.66
C PRO A 116 -12.97 -17.53 21.40
N PHE A 117 -12.77 -17.23 22.69
CA PHE A 117 -11.79 -17.88 23.55
C PHE A 117 -12.39 -18.99 24.42
N ALA A 118 -13.70 -19.31 24.27
CA ALA A 118 -14.36 -20.34 25.07
C ALA A 118 -13.89 -21.75 24.69
N HIS A 119 -13.69 -22.00 23.39
CA HIS A 119 -13.30 -23.30 22.87
C HIS A 119 -12.22 -23.14 21.79
N LEU A 120 -11.39 -24.17 21.64
CA LEU A 120 -10.40 -24.23 20.56
C LEU A 120 -11.11 -24.39 19.20
N PRO A 121 -10.51 -23.94 18.08
CA PRO A 121 -11.11 -24.11 16.76
C PRO A 121 -11.52 -25.55 16.43
N SER A 122 -10.75 -26.55 16.90
CA SER A 122 -11.05 -27.97 16.70
C SER A 122 -12.42 -28.38 17.26
N TYR A 123 -12.89 -27.74 18.34
CA TYR A 123 -14.19 -28.03 18.95
C TYR A 123 -15.35 -27.82 17.98
N TYR A 124 -15.31 -26.73 17.22
CA TYR A 124 -16.38 -26.38 16.27
C TYR A 124 -16.29 -27.13 14.94
N LEU A 125 -15.24 -27.94 14.75
CA LEU A 125 -15.11 -28.87 13.62
C LEU A 125 -15.72 -30.24 13.94
N GLU A 126 -16.02 -30.54 15.20
CA GLU A 126 -16.67 -31.78 15.62
C GLU A 126 -18.15 -31.79 15.22
N GLU A 127 -18.65 -32.97 14.86
CA GLU A 127 -20.05 -33.17 14.50
C GLU A 127 -20.97 -32.78 15.67
N GLY A 128 -21.96 -31.91 15.41
CA GLY A 128 -22.88 -31.39 16.42
C GLY A 128 -22.47 -30.05 17.06
N ASN A 129 -21.22 -29.60 16.90
CA ASN A 129 -20.71 -28.32 17.42
C ASN A 129 -20.46 -27.27 16.33
N GLN A 130 -20.88 -27.54 15.10
CA GLN A 130 -20.60 -26.71 13.94
C GLN A 130 -21.36 -25.39 14.00
N VAL A 131 -20.67 -24.30 13.68
CA VAL A 131 -21.26 -22.99 13.49
C VAL A 131 -21.36 -22.70 12.00
N PRO A 132 -22.50 -22.20 11.49
CA PRO A 132 -22.66 -21.84 10.10
C PRO A 132 -21.51 -20.95 9.59
N GLY A 133 -20.90 -21.37 8.49
CA GLY A 133 -19.77 -20.68 7.88
C GLY A 133 -18.40 -20.99 8.47
N LEU A 134 -18.27 -21.60 9.65
CA LEU A 134 -16.96 -22.01 10.21
C LEU A 134 -16.50 -23.39 9.72
N ALA A 135 -17.44 -24.29 9.44
CA ALA A 135 -17.14 -25.59 8.85
C ALA A 135 -16.92 -25.47 7.33
N PRO A 136 -16.03 -26.28 6.74
CA PRO A 136 -15.95 -26.39 5.28
C PRO A 136 -17.27 -26.95 4.74
N GLU A 137 -17.80 -26.28 3.71
CA GLU A 137 -19.03 -26.66 2.99
C GLU A 137 -18.86 -27.92 2.14
#